data_AF-W4LI72-F1
#
_entry.id   AF-W4LI72-F1
#
_cell.length_a   1.000
_cell.length_b   1.000
_cell.length_c   1.000
_cell.angle_alpha   90.00
_cell.angle_beta   90.00
_cell.angle_gamma   90.00
#
_symmetry.space_group_name_H-M   'P 1'
#
loop_
_entity.id
_entity.type
_entity.pdbx_description
1 polymer ?
#
loop_
_entity_poly.entity_id
_entity_poly.type
_entity_poly.pdbx_seq_one_letter_code
_entity_poly.pdbx_strand_id
1 'polypeptide(L)'
;MSTYLERLELYFDANAVEASRKVAVLLTVIGSKTYDTLWSLLAPTLLRDKTFPELLVILKEHFDPKPLVIGERFHFYRRNQKANETVAEFLADLWKLNIRCEFGTFLDQALRDRFVCGVRNNAIQKKLLTVDGLTTARALEIAQGIEAAIRMQRN
;
A
#
# COMPACT_ATOMS: atom_id res chain seq x y z
N MET A 1 -7.40 2.28 -6.43
CA MET A 1 -8.52 1.39 -6.80
C MET A 1 -8.97 0.51 -5.63
N SER A 2 -8.07 -0.16 -4.91
CA SER A 2 -8.41 -1.03 -3.76
C SER A 2 -9.36 -0.40 -2.73
N THR A 3 -9.07 0.82 -2.25
CA THR A 3 -9.91 1.53 -1.27
C THR A 3 -11.28 1.96 -1.80
N TYR A 4 -11.42 2.16 -3.11
CA TYR A 4 -12.71 2.49 -3.73
C TYR A 4 -13.59 1.24 -3.80
N LEU A 5 -13.02 0.11 -4.22
CA LEU A 5 -13.73 -1.17 -4.29
C LEU A 5 -14.21 -1.64 -2.92
N GLU A 6 -13.36 -1.53 -1.90
CA GLU A 6 -13.73 -1.86 -0.52
C GLU A 6 -14.92 -1.02 -0.03
N ARG A 7 -14.90 0.30 -0.28
CA ARG A 7 -16.03 1.19 0.04
C ARG A 7 -17.31 0.83 -0.72
N LEU A 8 -17.18 0.39 -1.98
CA LEU A 8 -18.31 -0.02 -2.80
C LEU A 8 -18.90 -1.35 -2.31
N GLU A 9 -18.08 -2.31 -1.92
CA GLU A 9 -18.53 -3.56 -1.32
C GLU A 9 -19.28 -3.30 -0.01
N LEU A 10 -18.71 -2.48 0.88
CA LEU A 10 -19.38 -2.03 2.10
C LEU A 10 -20.72 -1.33 1.81
N TYR A 11 -20.80 -0.55 0.72
CA TYR A 11 -22.04 0.07 0.29
C TYR A 11 -23.09 -0.97 -0.12
N PHE A 12 -22.71 -2.00 -0.88
CA PHE A 12 -23.64 -3.07 -1.25
C PHE A 12 -24.16 -3.82 -0.03
N ASP A 13 -23.29 -4.13 0.91
CA ASP A 13 -23.66 -4.85 2.12
C ASP A 13 -24.58 -4.01 3.00
N ALA A 14 -24.23 -2.74 3.23
CA ALA A 14 -25.03 -1.82 4.05
C ALA A 14 -26.43 -1.55 3.47
N ASN A 15 -26.58 -1.61 2.15
CA ASN A 15 -27.85 -1.35 1.46
C ASN A 15 -28.57 -2.63 0.98
N ALA A 16 -28.11 -3.81 1.39
CA ALA A 16 -28.66 -5.11 0.98
C ALA A 16 -28.85 -5.24 -0.54
N VAL A 17 -27.86 -4.78 -1.32
CA VAL A 17 -27.96 -4.76 -2.78
C VAL A 17 -27.85 -6.18 -3.34
N GLU A 18 -28.94 -6.65 -3.94
CA GLU A 18 -28.98 -7.93 -4.65
C GLU A 18 -27.92 -8.01 -5.76
N ALA A 19 -27.39 -9.21 -6.00
CA ALA A 19 -26.36 -9.44 -7.02
C ALA A 19 -26.75 -8.93 -8.42
N SER A 20 -28.03 -9.07 -8.78
CA SER A 20 -28.62 -8.59 -10.05
C SER A 20 -28.57 -7.07 -10.20
N ARG A 21 -28.53 -6.32 -9.09
CA ARG A 21 -28.54 -4.85 -9.08
C ARG A 21 -27.16 -4.23 -8.97
N LYS A 22 -26.12 -5.01 -8.63
CA LYS A 22 -24.75 -4.50 -8.43
C LYS A 22 -24.20 -3.75 -9.63
N VAL A 23 -24.48 -4.20 -10.86
CA VAL A 23 -24.06 -3.51 -12.09
C VAL A 23 -24.73 -2.15 -12.22
N ALA A 24 -26.06 -2.09 -12.06
CA ALA A 24 -26.80 -0.84 -12.16
C ALA A 24 -26.36 0.16 -11.10
N VAL A 25 -26.17 -0.29 -9.86
CA VAL A 25 -25.69 0.56 -8.76
C VAL A 25 -24.26 1.02 -9.02
N LEU A 26 -23.33 0.14 -9.45
CA LEU A 26 -21.97 0.53 -9.81
C LEU A 26 -22.00 1.66 -10.85
N LEU A 27 -22.71 1.49 -11.96
CA LEU A 27 -22.73 2.44 -13.06
C LEU A 27 -23.31 3.82 -12.68
N THR A 28 -24.17 3.90 -11.65
CA THR A 28 -24.70 5.18 -11.17
C THR A 28 -23.80 5.86 -10.14
N VAL A 29 -22.99 5.11 -9.37
CA VAL A 29 -22.16 5.66 -8.28
C VAL A 29 -20.68 5.89 -8.64
N ILE A 30 -20.18 5.31 -9.73
CA ILE A 30 -18.76 5.45 -10.15
C ILE A 30 -18.34 6.84 -10.63
N GLY A 31 -19.32 7.71 -10.86
CA GLY A 31 -19.11 9.06 -11.40
C GLY A 31 -18.86 9.06 -12.91
N SER A 32 -19.11 10.22 -13.53
CA SER A 32 -19.11 10.39 -14.99
C SER A 32 -17.79 10.01 -15.65
N LYS A 33 -16.66 10.51 -15.13
CA LYS A 33 -15.34 10.22 -15.72
C LYS A 33 -15.02 8.73 -15.80
N THR A 34 -15.34 7.98 -14.74
CA THR A 34 -15.10 6.54 -14.68
C THR A 34 -16.05 5.79 -15.60
N TYR A 35 -17.31 6.24 -15.68
CA TYR A 35 -18.31 5.71 -16.60
C TYR A 35 -17.88 5.88 -18.07
N ASP A 36 -17.46 7.09 -18.46
CA ASP A 36 -17.00 7.39 -19.83
C ASP A 36 -15.76 6.55 -20.20
N THR A 37 -14.87 6.33 -19.23
CA THR A 37 -13.70 5.45 -19.40
C THR A 37 -14.14 4.01 -19.68
N LEU A 38 -15.04 3.48 -18.85
CA LEU A 38 -15.58 2.14 -19.01
C LEU A 38 -16.31 1.97 -20.34
N TRP A 39 -17.13 2.94 -20.75
CA TRP A 39 -17.81 2.96 -22.04
C TRP A 39 -16.80 2.90 -23.20
N SER A 40 -15.75 3.71 -23.14
CA SER A 40 -14.71 3.77 -24.17
C SER A 40 -13.92 2.46 -24.29
N LEU A 41 -13.70 1.75 -23.18
CA LEU A 41 -13.00 0.47 -23.16
C LEU A 41 -13.84 -0.71 -23.66
N LEU A 42 -15.17 -0.63 -23.56
CA LEU A 42 -16.09 -1.73 -23.86
C LEU A 42 -16.82 -1.61 -25.19
N ALA A 43 -16.79 -0.44 -25.82
CA ALA A 43 -17.44 -0.21 -27.11
C ALA A 43 -17.01 -1.28 -28.14
N PRO A 44 -17.95 -1.91 -28.86
CA PRO A 44 -19.38 -1.56 -29.00
C PRO A 44 -20.33 -2.24 -27.98
N THR A 45 -19.82 -2.97 -26.98
CA THR A 45 -20.65 -3.69 -26.00
C THR A 45 -21.25 -2.73 -24.96
N LEU A 46 -22.52 -2.94 -24.59
CA LEU A 46 -23.14 -2.12 -23.55
C LEU A 46 -22.65 -2.53 -22.15
N LEU A 47 -22.38 -1.53 -21.31
CA LEU A 47 -21.95 -1.73 -19.92
C LEU A 47 -22.89 -2.60 -19.09
N ARG A 48 -24.20 -2.46 -19.32
CA ARG A 48 -25.24 -3.21 -18.61
C ARG A 48 -25.27 -4.70 -18.95
N ASP A 49 -24.67 -5.08 -20.07
CA ASP A 49 -24.63 -6.47 -20.55
C ASP A 49 -23.43 -7.22 -19.93
N LYS A 50 -22.56 -6.52 -19.20
CA LYS A 50 -21.44 -7.10 -18.45
C LYS A 50 -21.85 -7.45 -17.03
N THR A 51 -21.26 -8.52 -16.52
CA THR A 51 -21.38 -8.90 -15.12
C THR A 51 -20.55 -7.98 -14.24
N PHE A 52 -20.94 -7.87 -12.97
CA PHE A 52 -20.20 -7.07 -11.99
C PHE A 52 -18.71 -7.48 -11.89
N PRO A 53 -18.35 -8.78 -11.81
CA PRO A 53 -16.94 -9.19 -11.81
C PRO A 53 -16.16 -8.77 -13.07
N GLU A 54 -16.75 -8.85 -14.26
CA GLU A 54 -16.10 -8.41 -15.49
C GLU A 54 -15.78 -6.91 -15.47
N LEU A 55 -16.74 -6.08 -15.03
CA LEU A 55 -16.52 -4.63 -14.90
C LEU A 55 -15.42 -4.31 -13.89
N LEU A 56 -15.34 -5.05 -12.78
CA LEU A 56 -14.27 -4.90 -11.81
C LEU A 56 -12.90 -5.25 -12.38
N VAL A 57 -12.78 -6.31 -13.18
CA VAL A 57 -11.52 -6.69 -13.83
C VAL A 57 -11.06 -5.56 -14.74
N ILE A 58 -11.94 -5.04 -15.59
CA ILE A 58 -11.62 -3.94 -16.53
C ILE A 58 -11.19 -2.68 -15.77
N LEU A 59 -11.93 -2.30 -14.74
CA LEU A 59 -11.57 -1.15 -13.90
C LEU A 59 -10.21 -1.35 -13.22
N LYS A 60 -9.93 -2.56 -12.72
CA LYS A 60 -8.67 -2.88 -12.07
C LYS A 60 -7.51 -2.83 -13.05
N GLU A 61 -7.64 -3.40 -14.24
CA GLU A 61 -6.61 -3.36 -15.28
C GLU A 61 -6.30 -1.94 -15.74
N HIS A 62 -7.33 -1.08 -15.86
CA HIS A 62 -7.15 0.29 -16.31
C HIS A 62 -6.56 1.22 -15.23
N PHE A 63 -7.12 1.19 -14.02
CA PHE A 63 -6.74 2.13 -12.95
C PHE A 63 -5.68 1.58 -11.99
N ASP A 64 -5.41 0.29 -12.04
CA ASP A 64 -4.40 -0.37 -11.24
C ASP A 64 -3.63 -1.42 -12.05
N PRO A 65 -3.00 -1.01 -13.17
CA PRO A 65 -2.25 -1.92 -14.00
C PRO A 65 -1.19 -2.62 -13.17
N LYS A 66 -0.97 -3.92 -13.44
CA LYS A 66 0.01 -4.71 -12.68
C LYS A 66 1.37 -4.00 -12.72
N PRO A 67 1.87 -3.52 -11.57
CA PRO A 67 3.11 -2.78 -11.54
C PRO A 67 4.27 -3.72 -11.86
N LEU A 68 5.32 -3.18 -12.49
CA LEU A 68 6.56 -3.92 -12.62
C LEU A 68 7.17 -4.08 -11.24
N VAL A 69 7.17 -5.31 -10.72
CA VAL A 69 7.68 -5.64 -9.38
C VAL A 69 9.08 -5.07 -9.15
N ILE A 70 9.93 -5.07 -10.18
CA ILE A 70 11.28 -4.49 -10.10
C ILE A 70 11.26 -2.97 -9.88
N GLY A 71 10.31 -2.25 -10.47
CA GLY A 71 10.13 -0.80 -10.25
C GLY A 71 9.67 -0.50 -8.83
N GLU A 72 8.70 -1.26 -8.33
CA GLU A 72 8.20 -1.13 -6.95
C GLU A 72 9.32 -1.42 -5.94
N ARG A 73 10.07 -2.51 -6.15
CA ARG A 73 11.24 -2.85 -5.33
C ARG A 73 12.33 -1.80 -5.44
N PHE A 74 12.55 -1.21 -6.61
CA PHE A 74 13.49 -0.09 -6.77
C PHE A 74 13.10 1.10 -5.88
N HIS A 75 11.83 1.50 -5.88
CA HIS A 75 11.35 2.58 -5.02
C HIS A 75 11.46 2.23 -3.54
N PHE A 76 11.08 1.00 -3.14
CA PHE A 76 11.25 0.49 -1.79
C PHE A 76 12.72 0.56 -1.34
N TYR A 77 13.64 0.02 -2.14
CA TYR A 77 15.06 -0.05 -1.77
C TYR A 77 15.79 1.29 -1.83
N ARG A 78 15.28 2.29 -2.55
CA ARG A 78 15.83 3.67 -2.53
C ARG A 78 15.29 4.53 -1.40
N ARG A 79 14.28 4.08 -0.65
CA ARG A 79 13.69 4.85 0.44
C ARG A 79 14.62 4.85 1.66
N ASN A 80 15.04 6.05 2.07
CA ASN A 80 15.81 6.32 3.29
C ASN A 80 15.06 7.32 4.17
N GLN A 81 15.25 7.27 5.49
CA GLN A 81 14.60 8.17 6.46
C GLN A 81 14.92 9.64 6.13
N LYS A 82 13.88 10.49 6.07
CA LYS A 82 14.02 11.94 5.86
C LYS A 82 14.51 12.63 7.13
N ALA A 83 15.05 13.85 7.00
CA ALA A 83 15.60 14.58 8.14
C ALA A 83 14.58 14.89 9.26
N ASN A 84 13.33 15.13 8.87
CA ASN A 84 12.23 15.51 9.77
C ASN A 84 11.22 14.37 9.97
N GLU A 85 11.67 13.13 9.78
CA GLU A 85 10.82 11.95 9.87
C GLU A 85 11.28 11.09 11.03
N THR A 86 10.33 10.66 11.87
CA THR A 86 10.59 9.73 12.97
C THR A 86 10.85 8.33 12.45
N VAL A 87 11.50 7.48 13.24
CA VAL A 87 11.72 6.08 12.85
C VAL A 87 10.39 5.30 12.63
N ALA A 88 9.33 5.66 13.36
CA ALA A 88 8.01 5.04 13.20
C ALA A 88 7.34 5.44 11.88
N GLU A 89 7.38 6.71 11.52
CA GLU A 89 6.86 7.20 10.23
C GLU A 89 7.63 6.59 9.06
N PHE A 90 8.96 6.51 9.17
CA PHE A 90 9.79 5.88 8.15
C PHE A 90 9.40 4.42 7.91
N LEU A 91 9.22 3.63 8.98
CA LEU A 91 8.80 2.24 8.84
C LEU A 91 7.37 2.14 8.27
N ALA A 92 6.45 3.01 8.70
CA ALA A 92 5.10 3.05 8.15
C ALA A 92 5.09 3.34 6.64
N ASP A 93 5.98 4.22 6.16
CA ASP A 93 6.16 4.49 4.74
C ASP A 93 6.79 3.31 3.97
N LEU A 94 7.76 2.60 4.57
CA LEU A 94 8.27 1.35 4.00
C LEU A 94 7.16 0.29 3.89
N TRP A 95 6.26 0.24 4.87
CA TRP A 95 5.09 -0.62 4.83
C TRP A 95 4.17 -0.31 3.65
N LYS A 96 3.90 0.97 3.39
CA LYS A 96 3.08 1.38 2.24
C LYS A 96 3.73 1.00 0.90
N LEU A 97 5.06 1.15 0.79
CA LEU A 97 5.78 0.83 -0.44
C LEU A 97 5.86 -0.68 -0.73
N ASN A 98 5.77 -1.53 0.31
CA ASN A 98 5.92 -2.97 0.11
C ASN A 98 4.70 -3.63 -0.57
N ILE A 99 3.53 -2.99 -0.54
CA ILE A 99 2.23 -3.57 -0.96
C ILE A 99 2.30 -4.21 -2.36
N ARG A 100 3.11 -3.63 -3.26
CA ARG A 100 3.27 -4.05 -4.66
C ARG A 100 4.62 -4.72 -4.95
N CYS A 101 5.46 -4.92 -3.93
CA CYS A 101 6.79 -5.48 -4.09
C CYS A 101 6.82 -7.02 -4.15
N GLU A 102 5.69 -7.69 -3.90
CA GLU A 102 5.57 -9.15 -3.94
C GLU A 102 6.69 -9.86 -3.14
N PHE A 103 6.97 -9.42 -1.90
CA PHE A 103 8.03 -10.04 -1.08
C PHE A 103 7.65 -11.42 -0.53
N GLY A 104 6.35 -11.72 -0.43
CA GLY A 104 5.87 -13.01 0.11
C GLY A 104 6.42 -13.28 1.52
N THR A 105 6.96 -14.48 1.73
CA THR A 105 7.54 -14.89 3.02
C THR A 105 8.79 -14.11 3.42
N PHE A 106 9.42 -13.39 2.49
CA PHE A 106 10.60 -12.55 2.73
C PHE A 106 10.25 -11.13 3.24
N LEU A 107 8.96 -10.81 3.41
CA LEU A 107 8.50 -9.46 3.73
C LEU A 107 9.16 -8.86 4.98
N ASP A 108 9.19 -9.60 6.09
CA ASP A 108 9.78 -9.10 7.34
C ASP A 108 11.29 -8.83 7.17
N GLN A 109 11.99 -9.71 6.46
CA GLN A 109 13.43 -9.54 6.20
C GLN A 109 13.69 -8.31 5.31
N ALA A 110 12.90 -8.10 4.25
CA ALA A 110 13.02 -6.93 3.39
C ALA A 110 12.77 -5.62 4.15
N LEU A 111 11.72 -5.57 5.00
CA LEU A 111 11.40 -4.41 5.82
C LEU A 111 12.50 -4.11 6.84
N ARG A 112 12.93 -5.13 7.58
CA ARG A 112 14.03 -5.03 8.52
C ARG A 112 15.30 -4.51 7.86
N ASP A 113 15.73 -5.14 6.77
CA ASP A 113 16.99 -4.82 6.11
C ASP A 113 16.97 -3.39 5.55
N ARG A 114 15.86 -2.98 4.92
CA ARG A 114 15.70 -1.61 4.41
C ARG A 114 15.58 -0.58 5.53
N PHE A 115 14.90 -0.91 6.62
CA PHE A 115 14.80 -0.07 7.81
C PHE A 115 16.20 0.17 8.41
N VAL A 116 16.93 -0.90 8.72
CA VAL A 116 18.30 -0.81 9.27
C VAL A 116 19.22 0.00 8.37
N CYS A 117 19.25 -0.29 7.06
CA CYS A 117 20.10 0.42 6.12
C CYS A 117 19.65 1.87 5.85
N GLY A 118 18.36 2.18 6.03
CA GLY A 118 17.78 3.49 5.68
C GLY A 118 17.57 4.44 6.85
N VAL A 119 17.73 3.99 8.11
CA VAL A 119 17.71 4.86 9.29
C VAL A 119 18.86 5.87 9.21
N ARG A 120 18.53 7.15 9.43
CA ARG A 120 19.46 8.28 9.29
C ARG A 120 20.41 8.41 10.49
N ASN A 121 19.96 8.01 11.68
CA ASN A 121 20.75 8.17 12.90
C ASN A 121 21.79 7.04 13.03
N ASN A 122 23.07 7.40 12.97
CA ASN A 122 24.18 6.44 13.04
C ASN A 122 24.22 5.65 14.35
N ALA A 123 23.80 6.20 15.49
CA ALA A 123 23.80 5.48 16.76
C ALA A 123 22.73 4.39 16.78
N ILE A 124 21.54 4.70 16.26
CA ILE A 124 20.46 3.72 16.06
C ILE A 124 20.95 2.62 15.12
N GLN A 125 21.43 2.98 13.93
CA GLN A 125 21.87 2.01 12.93
C GLN A 125 22.98 1.07 13.47
N LYS A 126 24.02 1.64 14.12
CA LYS A 126 25.08 0.84 14.74
C LYS A 126 24.52 -0.13 15.78
N LYS A 127 23.59 0.31 16.63
CA LYS A 127 22.98 -0.58 17.63
C LYS A 127 22.22 -1.72 16.98
N LEU A 128 21.42 -1.45 15.95
CA LEU A 128 20.64 -2.47 15.24
C LEU A 128 21.55 -3.54 14.62
N LEU A 129 22.71 -3.16 14.06
CA LEU A 129 23.68 -4.10 13.47
C LEU A 129 24.36 -5.05 14.47
N THR A 130 24.19 -4.83 15.78
CA THR A 130 24.75 -5.71 16.84
C THR A 130 23.75 -6.72 17.40
N VAL A 131 22.50 -6.69 16.95
CA VAL A 131 21.43 -7.51 17.50
C VAL A 131 21.27 -8.78 16.66
N ASP A 132 21.55 -9.92 17.26
CA ASP A 132 21.28 -11.22 16.64
C ASP A 132 19.77 -11.52 16.59
N GLY A 133 19.33 -12.26 15.56
CA GLY A 133 17.92 -12.61 15.37
C GLY A 133 16.97 -11.42 15.23
N LEU A 134 17.47 -10.26 14.77
CA LEU A 134 16.68 -9.03 14.66
C LEU A 134 15.45 -9.23 13.75
N THR A 135 14.28 -8.81 14.21
CA THR A 135 13.03 -8.72 13.44
C THR A 135 12.65 -7.26 13.17
N THR A 136 11.72 -6.99 12.25
CA THR A 136 11.26 -5.62 12.00
C THR A 136 10.67 -4.96 13.25
N ALA A 137 9.83 -5.70 13.99
CA ALA A 137 9.21 -5.22 15.21
C ALA A 137 10.26 -4.86 16.28
N ARG A 138 11.23 -5.75 16.49
CA ARG A 138 12.32 -5.51 17.46
C ARG A 138 13.22 -4.34 17.04
N ALA A 139 13.46 -4.18 15.74
CA ALA A 139 14.23 -3.05 15.22
C ALA A 139 13.52 -1.71 15.50
N LEU A 140 12.20 -1.64 15.32
CA LEU A 140 11.42 -0.45 15.62
C LEU A 140 11.48 -0.10 17.12
N GLU A 141 11.25 -1.08 18.01
CA GLU A 141 11.29 -0.87 19.46
C GLU A 141 12.62 -0.26 19.93
N ILE A 142 13.74 -0.86 19.49
CA ILE A 142 15.08 -0.37 19.84
C ILE A 142 15.31 1.04 19.30
N ALA A 143 14.92 1.28 18.05
CA ALA A 143 15.08 2.58 17.41
C ALA A 143 14.27 3.68 18.11
N GLN A 144 13.02 3.40 18.49
CA GLN A 144 12.17 4.33 19.24
C GLN A 144 12.74 4.64 20.62
N GLY A 145 13.24 3.65 21.34
CA GLY A 145 13.87 3.85 22.65
C GLY A 145 15.07 4.80 22.58
N ILE A 146 15.94 4.62 21.58
CA ILE A 146 17.10 5.51 21.37
C ILE A 146 16.66 6.89 20.90
N GLU A 147 15.70 6.97 19.97
CA GLU A 147 15.17 8.25 19.47
C GLU A 147 14.58 9.09 20.61
N ALA A 148 13.84 8.46 21.54
CA ALA A 148 13.30 9.12 22.73
C ALA A 148 14.42 9.63 23.65
N ALA A 149 15.43 8.80 23.93
CA ALA A 149 16.58 9.20 24.76
C ALA A 149 17.35 10.39 24.17
N ILE A 150 17.54 10.44 22.84
CA ILE A 150 18.19 11.56 22.15
C ILE A 150 17.37 12.86 22.28
N ARG A 151 16.04 12.76 22.21
CA ARG A 151 15.16 13.93 22.39
C ARG A 151 15.25 14.49 23.81
N MET A 152 15.32 13.61 24.83
CA MET A 152 15.46 14.03 26.23
C MET A 152 16.79 14.75 26.52
N GLN A 153 17.87 14.41 25.82
CA GLN A 153 19.18 15.06 25.99
C GLN A 153 19.31 16.44 25.33
N ARG A 154 18.36 16.80 24.45
CA ARG A 154 18.35 18.08 23.72
C ARG A 154 17.48 19.15 24.38
N ASN A 155 16.67 18.76 25.36
CA ASN A 155 15.85 19.64 26.19
C ASN A 155 16.60 19.98 27.48
#